data_AF-A0A7J2LGY1-F1
#
_entry.id   AF-A0A7J2LGY1-F1
#
_cell.length_a   1.000
_cell.length_b   1.000
_cell.length_c   1.000
_cell.angle_alpha   90.00
_cell.angle_beta   90.00
_cell.angle_gamma   90.00
#
_symmetry.space_group_name_H-M   'P 1'
#
loop_
_entity.id
_entity.type
_entity.pdbx_description
1 polymer ?
#
loop_
_entity_poly.entity_id
_entity_poly.type
_entity_poly.pdbx_seq_one_letter_code
_entity_poly.pdbx_strand_id
1 'polypeptide(L)'
;MVNEVPEVPRAVRGPDAFSYLFAGFLLLILGVYLLALNLGMLGLREALSQLFFCLFILFVADAAVRFRAPWTRHRGLVYGVLGGLFLTLSFVFRLGAERWWPLILVFSSVALLLWAFMGFRRRKPLKQADESLNEAFS
;
A
#
# COMPACT_ATOMS: atom_id res chain seq x y z
N MET A 1 19.58 25.09 37.29
CA MET A 1 19.00 25.04 35.93
C MET A 1 18.90 23.59 35.53
N VAL A 2 17.74 22.98 35.77
CA VAL A 2 17.45 21.60 35.39
C VAL A 2 16.98 21.65 33.94
N ASN A 3 17.80 21.14 33.02
CA ASN A 3 17.39 20.97 31.62
C ASN A 3 16.41 19.80 31.55
N GLU A 4 15.11 20.09 31.65
CA GLU A 4 14.07 19.15 31.27
C GLU A 4 14.03 19.06 29.74
N VAL A 5 14.86 18.18 29.19
CA VAL A 5 14.67 17.69 27.82
C VAL A 5 13.34 16.93 27.85
N PRO A 6 12.32 17.29 27.06
CA PRO A 6 11.10 16.52 27.02
C PRO A 6 11.47 15.14 26.50
N GLU A 7 11.31 14.14 27.36
CA GLU A 7 11.47 12.74 27.02
C GLU A 7 10.35 12.41 26.04
N VAL A 8 10.62 12.65 24.76
CA VAL A 8 9.77 12.17 23.67
C VAL A 8 9.64 10.68 23.94
N PRO A 9 8.43 10.12 24.08
CA PRO A 9 8.29 8.68 24.17
C PRO A 9 8.78 8.19 22.80
N ARG A 10 10.05 7.78 22.74
CA ARG A 10 10.52 6.87 21.73
C ARG A 10 9.64 5.67 21.96
N ALA A 11 8.57 5.58 21.16
CA ALA A 11 7.88 4.34 20.94
C ALA A 11 8.98 3.37 20.53
N VAL A 12 9.47 2.61 21.51
CA VAL A 12 10.35 1.47 21.31
C VAL A 12 9.46 0.45 20.60
N ARG A 13 9.20 0.70 19.31
CA ARG A 13 8.67 -0.26 18.36
C ARG A 13 9.77 -1.30 18.27
N GLY A 14 9.61 -2.37 19.03
CA GLY A 14 10.39 -3.59 18.80
C GLY A 14 10.35 -3.93 17.31
N PRO A 15 11.40 -4.56 16.77
CA PRO A 15 11.50 -4.87 15.35
C PRO A 15 10.18 -5.43 14.84
N ASP A 16 9.57 -4.78 13.84
CA ASP A 16 8.28 -5.17 13.27
C ASP A 16 8.42 -6.58 12.68
N ALA A 17 8.20 -7.63 13.48
CA ALA A 17 8.41 -9.03 13.12
C ALA A 17 7.62 -9.42 11.86
N PHE A 18 6.43 -8.83 11.70
CA PHE A 18 5.63 -8.96 10.49
C PHE A 18 6.35 -8.41 9.25
N SER A 19 7.05 -7.28 9.36
CA SER A 19 7.79 -6.72 8.23
C SER A 19 8.89 -7.67 7.75
N TYR A 20 9.60 -8.33 8.67
CA TYR A 20 10.60 -9.34 8.31
C TYR A 20 9.98 -10.61 7.72
N LEU A 21 8.83 -11.05 8.24
CA LEU A 21 8.08 -12.18 7.69
C LEU A 21 7.64 -11.90 6.25
N PHE A 22 7.02 -10.75 5.98
CA PHE A 22 6.58 -10.37 4.64
C PHE A 22 7.76 -10.13 3.69
N ALA A 23 8.87 -9.56 4.17
CA ALA A 23 10.10 -9.44 3.38
C ALA A 23 10.65 -10.83 3.01
N GLY A 24 10.65 -11.78 3.95
CA GLY A 24 11.04 -13.17 3.69
C GLY A 24 10.18 -13.84 2.63
N PHE A 25 8.84 -13.71 2.73
CA PHE A 25 7.94 -14.22 1.69
C PHE A 25 8.15 -13.56 0.33
N LEU A 26 8.41 -12.25 0.30
CA LEU A 26 8.70 -11.53 -0.95
C LEU A 26 9.96 -12.10 -1.62
N LEU A 27 11.06 -12.26 -0.86
CA LEU A 27 12.29 -12.86 -1.37
C LEU A 27 12.07 -14.31 -1.80
N LEU A 28 11.29 -15.09 -1.04
CA LEU A 28 11.01 -16.49 -1.36
C LEU A 28 10.22 -16.62 -2.66
N ILE A 29 9.15 -15.85 -2.82
CA ILE A 29 8.37 -15.81 -4.05
C ILE A 29 9.27 -15.40 -5.23
N LEU A 30 10.04 -14.32 -5.07
CA LEU A 30 10.93 -13.83 -6.12
C LEU A 30 11.98 -14.89 -6.50
N GLY A 31 12.62 -15.53 -5.52
CA GLY A 31 13.63 -16.57 -5.74
C GLY A 31 13.07 -17.80 -6.43
N VAL A 32 11.88 -18.26 -6.06
CA VAL A 32 11.21 -19.40 -6.71
C VAL A 32 10.90 -19.09 -8.18
N TYR A 33 10.39 -17.89 -8.48
CA TYR A 33 10.09 -17.50 -9.86
C TYR A 33 11.34 -17.29 -10.71
N LEU A 34 12.41 -16.69 -10.15
CA LEU A 34 13.71 -16.61 -10.86
C LEU A 34 14.28 -17.99 -11.13
N LEU A 35 14.22 -18.90 -10.16
CA LEU A 35 14.71 -20.26 -10.31
C LEU A 35 13.92 -21.02 -11.38
N ALA A 36 12.60 -20.90 -11.37
CA ALA A 36 11.73 -21.53 -12.36
C ALA A 36 11.94 -20.98 -13.79
N LEU A 37 12.23 -19.67 -13.91
CA LEU A 37 12.65 -19.07 -15.18
C LEU A 37 14.00 -19.60 -15.66
N ASN A 38 14.98 -19.70 -14.75
CA ASN A 38 16.32 -20.19 -15.09
C ASN A 38 16.31 -21.68 -15.48
N LEU A 39 15.42 -22.47 -14.89
CA LEU A 39 15.19 -23.88 -15.26
C LEU A 39 14.39 -24.03 -16.56
N GLY A 40 13.92 -22.93 -17.18
CA GLY A 40 13.07 -22.97 -18.36
C GLY A 40 11.70 -23.60 -18.14
N MET A 41 11.28 -23.77 -16.88
CA MET A 41 10.00 -24.41 -16.53
C MET A 41 8.80 -23.50 -16.83
N LEU A 42 8.99 -22.17 -16.83
CA LEU A 42 7.96 -21.20 -17.17
C LEU A 42 8.47 -20.22 -18.22
N GLY A 43 7.57 -19.85 -19.14
CA GLY A 43 7.78 -18.71 -20.02
C GLY A 43 7.77 -17.39 -19.23
N LEU A 44 8.54 -16.40 -19.71
CA LEU A 44 8.71 -15.10 -19.05
C LEU A 44 7.38 -14.41 -18.73
N ARG A 45 6.42 -14.48 -19.66
CA ARG A 45 5.09 -13.89 -19.49
C ARG A 45 4.26 -14.60 -18.41
N GLU A 46 4.25 -15.93 -18.42
CA GLU A 46 3.55 -16.75 -17.43
C GLU A 46 4.10 -16.49 -16.02
N ALA A 47 5.43 -16.53 -15.89
CA ALA A 47 6.13 -16.28 -14.63
C ALA A 47 5.84 -14.88 -14.08
N LEU A 48 5.91 -13.84 -14.91
CA LEU A 48 5.57 -12.47 -14.49
C LEU A 48 4.11 -12.36 -14.05
N SER A 49 3.16 -12.95 -14.79
CA SER A 49 1.74 -12.87 -14.43
C SER A 49 1.46 -13.50 -13.06
N GLN A 50 2.05 -14.66 -12.78
CA GLN A 50 1.86 -15.37 -11.52
C GLN A 50 2.64 -14.70 -10.37
N LEU A 51 3.84 -14.19 -10.64
CA LEU A 51 4.63 -13.41 -9.70
C LEU A 51 3.82 -12.20 -9.20
N PHE A 52 3.26 -11.41 -10.11
CA PHE A 52 2.44 -10.26 -9.74
C PHE A 52 1.16 -10.64 -8.99
N PHE A 53 0.57 -11.81 -9.30
CA PHE A 53 -0.58 -12.32 -8.56
C PHE A 53 -0.22 -12.72 -7.11
N CYS A 54 0.90 -13.44 -6.93
CA CYS A 54 1.41 -13.78 -5.60
C CYS A 54 1.76 -12.54 -4.79
N LEU A 55 2.37 -11.53 -5.42
CA LEU A 55 2.64 -10.24 -4.79
C LEU A 55 1.35 -9.52 -4.39
N PHE A 56 0.31 -9.52 -5.22
CA PHE A 56 -1.00 -8.99 -4.84
C PHE A 56 -1.52 -9.64 -3.55
N ILE A 57 -1.54 -10.97 -3.47
CA ILE A 57 -2.01 -11.70 -2.29
C ILE A 57 -1.17 -11.32 -1.07
N LEU A 58 0.15 -11.26 -1.22
CA LEU A 58 1.07 -10.91 -0.14
C LEU A 58 0.80 -9.49 0.39
N PHE A 59 0.64 -8.52 -0.51
CA PHE A 59 0.37 -7.12 -0.15
C PHE A 59 -1.03 -6.92 0.44
N VAL A 60 -2.04 -7.66 -0.03
CA VAL A 60 -3.38 -7.63 0.57
C VAL A 60 -3.38 -8.25 1.96
N ALA A 61 -2.67 -9.36 2.15
CA ALA A 61 -2.50 -9.99 3.46
C ALA A 61 -1.77 -9.03 4.43
N ASP A 62 -0.68 -8.39 3.99
CA ASP A 62 0.05 -7.38 4.77
C ASP A 62 -0.85 -6.17 5.11
N ALA A 63 -1.62 -5.68 4.14
CA ALA A 63 -2.58 -4.60 4.35
C ALA A 63 -3.66 -5.00 5.37
N ALA A 64 -4.22 -6.21 5.29
CA ALA A 64 -5.25 -6.72 6.19
C ALA A 64 -4.73 -6.88 7.63
N VAL A 65 -3.51 -7.43 7.79
CA VAL A 65 -2.84 -7.54 9.09
C VAL A 65 -2.61 -6.15 9.69
N ARG A 66 -2.14 -5.18 8.88
CA ARG A 66 -1.95 -3.79 9.32
C ARG A 66 -3.25 -3.02 9.53
N PHE A 67 -4.35 -3.40 8.89
CA PHE A 67 -5.66 -2.79 9.12
C PHE A 67 -6.25 -3.18 10.48
N ARG A 68 -5.92 -4.38 10.98
CA ARG A 68 -6.27 -4.83 12.34
C ARG A 68 -5.45 -4.15 13.43
N ALA A 69 -4.27 -3.63 13.10
CA ALA A 69 -3.46 -2.84 14.03
C ALA A 69 -3.83 -1.33 13.93
N PRO A 70 -4.54 -0.75 14.93
CA PRO A 70 -5.07 0.62 14.83
C PRO A 70 -4.00 1.70 14.63
N TRP A 71 -2.76 1.41 15.02
CA TRP A 71 -1.62 2.34 15.05
C TRP A 71 -0.95 2.57 13.68
N THR A 72 -1.27 1.79 12.63
CA THR A 72 -0.69 1.87 11.27
C THR A 72 -1.75 1.96 10.15
N ARG A 73 -3.01 2.22 10.52
CA ARG A 73 -4.18 2.25 9.62
C ARG A 73 -4.03 3.20 8.41
N HIS A 74 -3.26 4.29 8.55
CA HIS A 74 -2.95 5.19 7.44
C HIS A 74 -1.98 4.61 6.40
N ARG A 75 -1.06 3.73 6.81
CA ARG A 75 -0.15 3.05 5.88
C ARG A 75 -0.81 1.86 5.19
N GLY A 76 -1.74 1.16 5.87
CA GLY A 76 -2.44 0.00 5.30
C GLY A 76 -3.17 0.28 3.97
N LEU A 77 -3.72 1.49 3.82
CA LEU A 77 -4.33 1.94 2.55
C LEU A 77 -3.33 1.99 1.39
N VAL A 78 -2.10 2.43 1.64
CA VAL A 78 -1.06 2.51 0.60
C VAL A 78 -0.68 1.11 0.13
N TYR A 79 -0.53 0.16 1.05
CA TYR A 79 -0.24 -1.25 0.71
C TYR A 79 -1.40 -1.92 -0.05
N GLY A 80 -2.65 -1.60 0.29
CA GLY A 80 -3.83 -2.08 -0.44
C GLY A 80 -3.90 -1.54 -1.88
N VAL A 81 -3.62 -0.25 -2.08
CA VAL A 81 -3.54 0.35 -3.42
C VAL A 81 -2.40 -0.26 -4.23
N LEU A 82 -1.23 -0.48 -3.60
CA LEU A 82 -0.09 -1.14 -4.24
C LEU A 82 -0.42 -2.58 -4.63
N GLY A 83 -1.10 -3.32 -3.76
CA GLY A 83 -1.64 -4.65 -4.07
C GLY A 83 -2.56 -4.62 -5.28
N GLY A 84 -3.53 -3.70 -5.32
CA GLY A 84 -4.42 -3.55 -6.48
C GLY A 84 -3.68 -3.22 -7.78
N LEU A 85 -2.61 -2.43 -7.70
CA LEU A 85 -1.70 -2.18 -8.82
C LEU A 85 -1.05 -3.47 -9.34
N PHE A 86 -0.54 -4.30 -8.44
CA PHE A 86 0.02 -5.62 -8.80
C PHE A 86 -1.02 -6.57 -9.39
N LEU A 87 -2.26 -6.57 -8.88
CA LEU A 87 -3.35 -7.36 -9.47
C LEU A 87 -3.65 -6.91 -10.90
N THR A 88 -3.70 -5.60 -11.12
CA THR A 88 -3.92 -5.01 -12.45
C THR A 88 -2.79 -5.42 -13.39
N LEU A 89 -1.54 -5.35 -12.93
CA LEU A 89 -0.38 -5.79 -13.68
C LEU A 89 -0.44 -7.28 -14.04
N SER A 90 -0.81 -8.13 -13.08
CA SER A 90 -1.01 -9.57 -13.31
C SER A 90 -2.03 -9.83 -14.42
N PHE A 91 -3.17 -9.12 -14.40
CA PHE A 91 -4.19 -9.22 -15.44
C PHE A 91 -3.69 -8.79 -16.82
N VAL A 92 -2.92 -7.71 -16.89
CA VAL A 92 -2.33 -7.22 -18.14
C VAL A 92 -1.37 -8.23 -18.75
N PHE A 93 -0.48 -8.81 -17.94
CA PHE A 93 0.43 -9.85 -18.42
C PHE A 93 -0.29 -11.14 -18.80
N ARG A 94 -1.35 -11.52 -18.09
CA ARG A 94 -2.16 -12.72 -18.39
C ARG A 94 -2.97 -12.57 -19.67
N LEU A 95 -3.68 -11.46 -19.86
CA LEU A 95 -4.55 -11.24 -21.03
C LEU A 95 -3.81 -10.74 -22.28
N GLY A 96 -2.55 -10.33 -22.12
CA GLY A 96 -1.69 -9.85 -23.21
C GLY A 96 -1.47 -8.35 -23.12
N ALA A 97 -0.22 -7.98 -22.84
CA ALA A 97 0.17 -6.59 -22.58
C ALA A 97 -0.15 -5.65 -23.74
N GLU A 98 -0.10 -6.14 -24.98
CA GLU A 98 -0.31 -5.33 -26.19
C GLU A 98 -1.73 -4.76 -26.29
N ARG A 99 -2.74 -5.47 -25.77
CA ARG A 99 -4.14 -5.01 -25.82
C ARG A 99 -4.60 -4.37 -24.52
N TRP A 100 -4.05 -4.82 -23.38
CA TRP A 100 -4.61 -4.51 -22.08
C TRP A 100 -3.77 -3.51 -21.26
N TRP A 101 -2.70 -2.96 -21.81
CA TRP A 101 -1.93 -1.88 -21.16
C TRP A 101 -2.77 -0.68 -20.65
N PRO A 102 -3.91 -0.26 -21.28
CA PRO A 102 -4.69 0.87 -20.78
C PRO A 102 -5.33 0.61 -19.41
N LEU A 103 -5.47 -0.65 -18.98
CA LEU A 103 -6.04 -0.98 -17.67
C LEU A 103 -5.23 -0.37 -16.51
N ILE A 104 -3.92 -0.20 -16.70
CA ILE A 104 -3.05 0.42 -15.70
C ILE A 104 -3.42 1.90 -15.51
N LEU A 105 -3.71 2.61 -16.61
CA LEU A 105 -4.16 3.99 -16.58
C LEU A 105 -5.55 4.13 -15.96
N VAL A 106 -6.47 3.23 -16.30
CA VAL A 106 -7.82 3.19 -15.72
C VAL A 106 -7.74 2.97 -14.20
N PHE A 107 -6.98 1.97 -13.76
CA PHE A 107 -6.81 1.68 -12.33
C PHE A 107 -6.14 2.85 -11.60
N SER A 108 -5.08 3.44 -12.16
CA SER A 108 -4.39 4.60 -11.57
C SER A 108 -5.32 5.80 -11.45
N SER A 109 -6.17 6.05 -12.46
CA SER A 109 -7.15 7.14 -12.44
C SER A 109 -8.21 6.93 -11.36
N VAL A 110 -8.73 5.71 -11.22
CA VAL A 110 -9.69 5.36 -10.14
C VAL A 110 -9.03 5.50 -8.77
N ALA A 111 -7.78 5.05 -8.61
CA ALA A 111 -7.03 5.18 -7.36
C ALA A 111 -6.82 6.65 -6.95
N LEU A 112 -6.48 7.52 -7.91
CA LEU A 112 -6.34 8.96 -7.68
C LEU A 112 -7.67 9.62 -7.32
N LEU A 113 -8.77 9.24 -7.99
CA LEU A 113 -10.11 9.74 -7.67
C LEU A 113 -10.55 9.32 -6.27
N LEU A 114 -10.32 8.08 -5.88
CA LEU A 114 -10.61 7.58 -4.53
C LEU A 114 -9.76 8.30 -3.49
N TRP A 115 -8.48 8.51 -3.77
CA TRP A 115 -7.58 9.25 -2.88
C TRP A 115 -8.00 10.71 -2.72
N ALA A 116 -8.35 11.38 -3.82
CA ALA A 116 -8.88 12.74 -3.82
C ALA A 116 -10.19 12.83 -3.03
N PHE A 117 -11.11 11.89 -3.22
CA PHE A 117 -12.38 11.82 -2.49
C PHE A 117 -12.18 11.62 -0.98
N MET A 118 -11.26 10.73 -0.60
CA MET A 118 -10.90 10.51 0.81
C MET A 118 -10.20 11.73 1.43
N GLY A 119 -9.33 12.41 0.68
CA GLY A 119 -8.68 13.65 1.09
C GLY A 119 -9.67 14.80 1.27
N PHE A 120 -10.67 14.89 0.39
CA PHE A 120 -11.74 15.88 0.46
C PHE A 120 -12.60 15.69 1.72
N ARG A 121 -12.90 14.44 2.09
CA ARG A 121 -13.64 14.13 3.34
C ARG A 121 -12.89 14.49 4.62
N ARG A 122 -11.55 14.56 4.60
CA ARG A 122 -10.75 15.04 5.74
C ARG A 122 -10.73 16.57 5.85
N ARG A 123 -11.01 17.29 4.75
CA ARG A 123 -11.22 18.74 4.75
C ARG A 123 -12.70 19.06 4.97
N LYS A 124 -13.26 18.66 6.12
CA LYS A 124 -14.41 19.38 6.68
C LYS A 124 -13.89 20.48 7.61
N PRO A 125 -14.52 21.66 7.61
CA PRO A 125 -13.79 22.93 7.56
C PRO A 125 -13.37 23.39 8.95
N LEU A 126 -12.09 23.72 9.10
CA LEU A 126 -11.56 24.61 10.15
C LEU A 126 -12.23 26.01 10.14
N LYS A 127 -13.05 26.30 9.13
CA LYS A 127 -13.74 27.58 8.94
C LYS A 127 -14.85 27.87 9.97
N GLN A 128 -15.41 26.84 10.62
CA GLN A 128 -16.42 27.05 11.68
C GLN A 128 -15.83 27.45 13.04
N ALA A 129 -14.55 27.16 13.29
CA ALA A 129 -13.90 27.53 14.55
C ALA A 129 -13.52 29.02 14.59
N ASP A 130 -13.02 29.57 13.47
CA ASP A 130 -12.68 31.00 13.37
C ASP A 130 -13.91 31.91 13.39
N GLU A 131 -15.03 31.50 12.79
CA GLU A 131 -16.30 32.28 12.84
C GLU A 131 -16.89 32.33 14.25
N SER A 132 -16.85 31.22 15.00
CA SER A 132 -17.33 31.17 16.39
C SER A 132 -16.47 31.98 17.37
N LEU A 133 -15.17 32.14 17.08
CA LEU A 133 -14.28 32.99 17.86
C LEU A 133 -14.52 34.46 17.55
N ASN A 134 -14.72 34.85 16.29
CA ASN A 134 -15.01 36.24 15.95
C ASN A 134 -16.37 36.73 16.46
N GLU A 135 -17.40 35.88 16.52
CA GLU A 135 -18.69 36.25 17.14
C GLU A 135 -18.63 36.29 18.68
N ALA A 136 -17.71 35.56 19.31
CA ALA A 136 -17.54 35.58 20.77
C ALA A 136 -16.74 36.80 21.28
N PHE A 137 -16.07 37.52 20.38
CA PHE A 137 -15.24 38.70 20.68
C PHE A 137 -15.76 40.00 20.04
N SER A 138 -16.96 40.01 19.47
CA SER A 138 -17.69 41.19 18.96
C SER A 138 -18.84 41.59 19.86
#